data_AF-A0A4Q3ISV4-F1
#
_entry.id   AF-A0A4Q3ISV4-F1
#
_cell.length_a   1.000
_cell.length_b   1.000
_cell.length_c   1.000
_cell.angle_alpha   90.00
_cell.angle_beta   90.00
_cell.angle_gamma   90.00
#
_symmetry.space_group_name_H-M   'P 1'
#
loop_
_entity.id
_entity.type
_entity.pdbx_description
1 polymer ?
#
loop_
_entity_poly.entity_id
_entity_poly.type
_entity_poly.pdbx_seq_one_letter_code
_entity_poly.pdbx_strand_id
1 'polypeptide(L)' 'MTAAKKFASQADLEEKKVTFSQISEHAWAYTAEGDPNTGIIIGDNAVLVADTQATPAMAA' A
#
# COMPACT_ATOMS: atom_id res chain seq x y z
N MET A 1 -5.23 13.00 -30.17
CA MET A 1 -5.00 11.72 -29.48
C MET A 1 -5.03 11.99 -27.99
N THR A 2 -6.09 11.60 -27.30
CA THR A 2 -6.19 11.73 -25.84
C THR A 2 -5.33 10.63 -25.23
N ALA A 3 -4.28 10.99 -24.50
CA ALA A 3 -3.44 10.00 -23.81
C ALA A 3 -4.31 9.18 -22.85
N ALA A 4 -4.22 7.85 -22.92
CA ALA A 4 -4.92 6.97 -21.99
C ALA A 4 -4.52 7.33 -20.55
N LYS A 5 -5.50 7.50 -19.64
CA LYS A 5 -5.20 7.75 -18.24
C LYS A 5 -4.48 6.54 -17.67
N LYS A 6 -3.23 6.76 -17.30
CA LYS A 6 -2.36 5.78 -16.68
C LYS A 6 -2.68 5.69 -15.20
N PHE A 7 -2.72 4.48 -14.66
CA PHE A 7 -2.86 4.28 -13.22
C PHE A 7 -1.59 4.77 -12.52
N ALA A 8 -1.73 5.35 -11.32
CA ALA A 8 -0.60 5.96 -10.60
C ALA A 8 0.56 4.97 -10.38
N SER A 9 0.24 3.68 -10.22
CA SER A 9 1.19 2.59 -10.00
C SER A 9 1.95 2.12 -11.25
N GLN A 10 1.70 2.69 -12.43
CA GLN A 10 2.39 2.23 -13.66
C GLN A 10 3.92 2.38 -13.59
N ALA A 11 4.42 3.31 -12.77
CA ALA A 11 5.85 3.52 -12.61
C ALA A 11 6.48 2.65 -11.50
N ASP A 12 5.68 1.92 -10.72
CA ASP A 12 6.14 1.09 -9.60
C ASP A 12 6.63 -0.27 -10.09
N LEU A 13 7.74 -0.27 -10.84
CA LEU A 13 8.30 -1.45 -11.51
C LEU A 13 9.27 -2.24 -10.63
N GLU A 14 9.73 -1.66 -9.53
CA GLU A 14 10.71 -2.25 -8.62
C GLU A 14 10.08 -2.56 -7.26
N GLU A 15 10.64 -3.55 -6.57
CA GLU A 15 10.22 -3.91 -5.22
C GLU A 15 10.66 -2.81 -4.24
N LYS A 16 9.69 -2.14 -3.64
CA LYS A 16 9.94 -1.08 -2.68
C LYS A 16 10.16 -1.64 -1.29
N LYS A 17 11.05 -1.00 -0.52
CA LYS A 17 11.21 -1.34 0.90
C LYS A 17 9.93 -1.00 1.66
N VAL A 18 9.35 -2.03 2.25
CA VAL A 18 8.16 -1.92 3.09
C VAL A 18 8.54 -1.62 4.54
N THR A 19 7.75 -0.77 5.19
CA THR A 19 7.78 -0.57 6.64
C THR A 19 6.40 -0.87 7.22
N PHE A 20 6.38 -1.68 8.28
CA PHE A 20 5.18 -1.98 9.07
C PHE A 20 5.33 -1.38 10.47
N SER A 21 4.61 -0.29 10.71
CA SER A 21 4.79 0.53 11.91
C SER A 21 3.50 0.63 12.71
N GLN A 22 3.58 0.42 14.01
CA GLN A 22 2.47 0.65 14.92
C GLN A 22 2.28 2.16 15.15
N ILE A 23 1.05 2.64 14.97
CA ILE A 23 0.68 4.05 15.21
C ILE A 23 -0.13 4.18 16.50
N SER A 24 -0.91 3.15 16.84
CA SER A 24 -1.62 3.04 18.13
C SER A 24 -1.76 1.56 18.51
N GLU A 25 -2.35 1.29 19.68
CA GLU A 25 -2.56 -0.07 20.19
C GLU A 25 -3.13 -1.04 19.13
N HIS A 26 -4.10 -0.59 18.33
CA HIS A 26 -4.77 -1.43 17.33
C HIS A 26 -4.54 -1.00 15.88
N ALA A 27 -3.86 0.13 15.63
CA ALA A 27 -3.68 0.66 14.28
C ALA A 27 -2.22 0.68 13.83
N TRP A 28 -2.01 0.25 12.59
CA TRP A 28 -0.71 0.08 11.96
C TRP A 28 -0.72 0.70 10.56
N ALA A 29 0.44 1.23 10.14
CA ALA A 29 0.67 1.64 8.76
C ALA A 29 1.61 0.65 8.08
N TYR A 30 1.20 0.24 6.89
CA TYR A 30 2.00 -0.51 5.94
C TYR A 30 2.36 0.43 4.79
N THR A 31 3.63 0.80 4.70
CA THR A 31 4.10 1.84 3.79
C THR A 31 5.22 1.33 2.91
N ALA A 32 5.28 1.83 1.68
CA ALA A 32 6.40 1.58 0.77
C ALA A 32 7.13 2.89 0.53
N GLU A 33 8.41 2.96 0.90
CA GLU A 33 9.25 4.17 0.71
C GLU A 33 8.67 5.48 1.27
N GLY A 34 7.85 5.39 2.32
CA GLY A 34 7.25 6.56 2.98
C GLY A 34 5.89 7.00 2.43
N ASP A 35 5.37 6.33 1.40
CA ASP A 35 4.00 6.53 0.93
C ASP A 35 3.03 5.66 1.76
N PRO A 36 2.08 6.25 2.51
CA PRO A 36 1.16 5.51 3.36
C PRO A 36 0.04 4.87 2.53
N ASN A 37 0.30 3.69 1.99
CA ASN A 37 -0.59 3.09 1.00
C ASN A 37 -1.60 2.11 1.59
N THR A 38 -1.42 1.66 2.83
CA THR A 38 -2.31 0.68 3.45
C THR A 38 -2.38 0.86 4.96
N GLY A 39 -3.60 1.03 5.45
CA GLY A 39 -3.92 1.03 6.88
C GLY A 39 -4.28 -0.39 7.35
N ILE A 40 -3.79 -0.79 8.52
CA ILE A 40 -4.08 -2.11 9.08
C ILE A 40 -4.63 -1.94 10.49
N ILE A 41 -5.80 -2.54 10.76
CA ILE A 41 -6.39 -2.62 12.11
C ILE A 41 -6.38 -4.07 12.56
N ILE A 42 -5.73 -4.35 13.69
CA ILE A 42 -5.63 -5.69 14.27
C ILE A 42 -6.57 -5.76 15.46
N GLY A 43 -7.63 -6.56 15.33
CA GLY A 43 -8.51 -6.94 16.43
C GLY A 43 -8.28 -8.38 16.86
N ASP A 44 -9.01 -8.82 17.89
CA ASP A 44 -8.75 -10.11 18.55
C ASP A 44 -8.91 -11.33 17.64
N ASN A 45 -9.85 -11.27 16.69
CA ASN A 45 -10.23 -12.40 15.84
C ASN A 45 -10.08 -12.13 14.34
N ALA A 46 -9.72 -10.90 13.96
CA ALA A 46 -9.68 -10.49 12.55
C ALA A 46 -8.73 -9.31 12.35
N VAL A 47 -8.24 -9.19 11.11
CA VAL A 47 -7.44 -8.07 10.65
C VAL A 47 -8.19 -7.39 9.51
N LEU A 48 -8.38 -6.07 9.64
CA LEU A 48 -8.85 -5.24 8.53
C LEU A 48 -7.62 -4.67 7.80
N VAL A 49 -7.58 -4.87 6.50
CA VAL A 49 -6.63 -4.23 5.59
C VAL A 49 -7.41 -3.21 4.76
N ALA A 50 -7.06 -1.94 4.93
CA ALA A 50 -7.73 -0.81 4.29
C ALA A 50 -6.77 -0.18 3.26
N ASP A 51 -7.23 -0.14 2.01
CA ASP A 51 -6.48 0.26 0.82
C ASP A 51 -5.46 -0.80 0.33
N THR A 52 -4.98 -0.65 -0.91
CA THR A 52 -4.12 -1.62 -1.60
C THR A 52 -2.75 -1.03 -1.90
N GLN A 53 -1.71 -1.83 -1.63
CA GLN A 53 -0.35 -1.52 -2.02
C GLN A 53 -0.16 -1.68 -3.54
N ALA A 54 0.42 -0.67 -4.19
CA ALA A 54 0.91 -0.80 -5.56
C ALA A 54 2.04 -1.83 -5.63
N THR A 55 1.92 -2.80 -6.55
CA THR A 55 2.93 -3.85 -6.76
C THR A 55 3.41 -3.85 -8.22
N PRO A 56 4.65 -4.30 -8.50
CA PRO A 56 5.14 -4.44 -9.87
C PRO A 56 4.24 -5.31 -10.76
N ALA A 57 3.54 -6.30 -10.18
CA ALA A 57 2.58 -7.11 -10.90
C ALA A 57 1.34 -6.32 -11.38
N MET A 58 0.95 -5.26 -10.68
CA MET A 58 -0.15 -4.37 -11.07
C MET A 58 0.28 -3.27 -12.06
N ALA A 59 1.58 -3.09 -12.27
CA ALA A 59 2.13 -2.08 -13.19
C ALA A 59 2.20 -2.56 -14.67
N ALA A 60 2.11 -3.88 -14.89
CA ALA A 60 2.22 -4.54 -16.19
C ALA A 60 0.93 -4.52 -17.03
#